data_AF-A0A7W1B631-F1
#
_entry.id   AF-A0A7W1B631-F1
#
_cell.length_a   1.000
_cell.length_b   1.000
_cell.length_c   1.000
_cell.angle_alpha   90.00
_cell.angle_beta   90.00
_cell.angle_gamma   90.00
#
_symmetry.space_group_name_H-M   'P 1'
#
loop_
_entity.id
_entity.type
_entity.pdbx_description
1 polymer ?
#
loop_
_entity_poly.entity_id
_entity_poly.type
_entity_poly.pdbx_seq_one_letter_code
_entity_poly.pdbx_strand_id
1 'polypeptide(L)'
;MDSPGLTAGAFRGTAEGPVPFGLRIGEILVARCGVAPEAIERALVKQREEGGLLGEVLTHLKLCDEDQLALALALQSEMGYLRDLPRAEDIPIELIEKLPINFARQRLVLPIGRDAAKRVMVAIADPTAVDVIDAVAVLLAEPVEPVVASSVKIIDHINKTYTRLRGTHELEASGKKGDSEEPEEDYQAEELVDMLDANDEQPIIRWVNSLMFQAARDRASDIHIEPGEKEIIVRYRIDGALREAKRAPRKFQNNIVARVKIMSGLNIAEKRLPQDGRIRRKMAGKDVDMRVATAPTAGGERITIRLLDRSSVLLGLPDIGFATDQLQIIRSVIARPHGIMLVTGPTGS
;
A
#
# COMPACT_ATOMS: atom_id res chain seq x y z
N MET A 1 20.50 27.69 -19.65
CA MET A 1 19.16 27.59 -20.25
C MET A 1 18.20 27.63 -19.10
N ASP A 2 17.59 28.79 -18.92
CA ASP A 2 16.75 29.14 -17.77
C ASP A 2 15.51 28.25 -17.69
N SER A 3 15.33 27.60 -16.55
CA SER A 3 14.10 26.89 -16.21
C SER A 3 12.97 27.92 -16.04
N PRO A 4 11.80 27.71 -16.65
CA PRO A 4 10.67 28.62 -16.47
C PRO A 4 10.22 28.54 -15.00
N GLY A 5 10.30 29.67 -14.29
CA GLY A 5 9.83 29.75 -12.92
C GLY A 5 8.35 29.36 -12.85
N LEU A 6 8.00 28.48 -11.90
CA LEU A 6 6.62 28.26 -11.52
C LEU A 6 6.07 29.55 -10.93
N THR A 7 5.56 30.44 -11.78
CA THR A 7 4.62 31.45 -11.31
C THR A 7 3.41 30.69 -10.84
N ALA A 8 3.17 30.70 -9.52
CA ALA A 8 1.87 30.40 -8.96
C ALA A 8 0.85 31.11 -9.86
N GLY A 9 0.02 30.33 -10.55
CA GLY A 9 -1.10 30.86 -11.31
C GLY A 9 -2.01 31.53 -10.30
N ALA A 10 -1.73 32.80 -10.02
CA ALA A 10 -2.57 33.65 -9.23
C ALA A 10 -3.86 33.77 -10.00
N PHE A 11 -4.82 32.89 -9.68
CA PHE A 11 -6.21 33.17 -9.90
C PHE A 11 -6.55 34.36 -9.00
N ARG A 12 -6.16 35.57 -9.42
CA ARG A 12 -6.87 36.79 -9.09
C ARG A 12 -8.16 36.76 -9.92
N GLY A 13 -9.04 35.82 -9.57
CA GLY A 13 -10.37 35.71 -10.12
C GLY A 13 -11.19 36.89 -9.62
N THR A 14 -11.42 37.82 -10.52
CA THR A 14 -12.29 38.97 -10.39
C THR A 14 -13.74 38.55 -10.15
N ALA A 15 -14.25 38.74 -8.93
CA ALA A 15 -15.53 39.39 -8.61
C ALA A 15 -15.87 39.15 -7.11
N GLU A 16 -16.07 40.25 -6.39
CA GLU A 16 -16.53 40.37 -5.00
C GLU A 16 -15.52 40.06 -3.88
N GLY A 17 -14.86 41.13 -3.40
CA GLY A 17 -14.55 41.43 -1.99
C GLY A 17 -13.74 40.44 -1.13
N PRO A 18 -12.91 40.92 -0.18
CA PRO A 18 -12.30 40.04 0.82
C PRO A 18 -13.39 39.31 1.61
N VAL A 19 -13.18 38.01 1.81
CA VAL A 19 -14.06 37.15 2.63
C VAL A 19 -14.05 37.73 4.06
N PRO A 20 -15.21 38.07 4.66
CA PRO A 20 -15.22 38.49 6.05
C PRO A 20 -14.64 37.39 6.95
N PHE A 21 -13.69 37.76 7.81
CA PHE A 21 -13.06 36.85 8.76
C PHE A 21 -14.10 36.06 9.57
N GLY A 22 -13.92 34.74 9.65
CA GLY A 22 -14.73 33.87 10.51
C GLY A 22 -15.98 33.25 9.87
N LEU A 23 -16.14 33.34 8.54
CA LEU A 23 -17.20 32.59 7.84
C LEU A 23 -17.02 31.08 8.02
N ARG A 24 -18.14 30.39 8.21
CA ARG A 24 -18.17 28.92 8.35
C ARG A 24 -17.96 28.29 6.98
N ILE A 25 -17.33 27.12 6.93
CA ILE A 25 -17.04 26.42 5.67
C ILE A 25 -18.29 26.22 4.81
N GLY A 26 -19.45 25.95 5.42
CA GLY A 26 -20.73 25.82 4.73
C GLY A 26 -21.19 27.10 4.02
N GLU A 27 -20.93 28.27 4.60
CA GLU A 27 -21.28 29.57 4.00
C GLU A 27 -20.36 29.86 2.80
N ILE A 28 -19.08 29.52 2.92
CA ILE A 28 -18.10 29.66 1.83
C ILE A 28 -18.46 28.73 0.66
N LEU A 29 -18.83 27.49 0.94
CA LEU A 29 -19.23 26.52 -0.08
C LEU A 29 -20.45 26.98 -0.89
N VAL A 30 -21.43 27.59 -0.23
CA VAL A 30 -22.61 28.15 -0.91
C VAL A 30 -22.26 29.41 -1.70
N ALA A 31 -21.56 30.37 -1.07
CA ALA A 31 -21.33 31.68 -1.66
C ALA A 31 -20.28 31.70 -2.78
N ARG A 32 -19.28 30.80 -2.74
CA ARG A 32 -18.10 30.85 -3.61
C ARG A 32 -17.83 29.57 -4.38
N CYS A 33 -18.39 28.42 -3.96
CA CYS A 33 -18.13 27.13 -4.61
C CYS A 33 -19.35 26.56 -5.34
N GLY A 34 -20.53 27.20 -5.25
CA GLY A 34 -21.73 26.80 -5.98
C GLY A 34 -22.43 25.55 -5.40
N VAL A 35 -22.22 25.25 -4.12
CA VAL A 35 -22.94 24.18 -3.42
C VAL A 35 -24.33 24.67 -3.03
N ALA A 36 -25.36 23.86 -3.28
CA ALA A 36 -26.74 24.22 -2.95
C ALA A 36 -26.95 24.34 -1.42
N PRO A 37 -27.66 25.35 -0.90
CA PRO A 37 -27.95 25.47 0.53
C PRO A 37 -28.59 24.22 1.13
N GLU A 38 -29.48 23.57 0.38
CA GLU A 38 -30.17 22.34 0.79
C GLU A 38 -29.20 21.17 0.97
N ALA A 39 -28.07 21.18 0.23
CA ALA A 39 -27.03 20.18 0.38
C ALA A 39 -26.29 20.33 1.72
N ILE A 40 -26.05 21.57 2.16
CA ILE A 40 -25.45 21.86 3.47
C ILE A 40 -26.39 21.42 4.60
N GLU A 41 -27.68 21.71 4.51
CA GLU A 41 -28.66 21.29 5.52
C GLU A 41 -28.72 19.77 5.66
N ARG A 42 -28.79 19.05 4.52
CA ARG A 42 -28.77 17.58 4.50
C ARG A 42 -27.49 17.01 5.11
N ALA A 43 -26.34 17.59 4.80
CA ALA A 43 -25.07 17.15 5.36
C ALA A 43 -24.98 17.43 6.87
N LEU A 44 -25.51 18.55 7.36
CA LEU A 44 -25.56 18.89 8.79
C LEU A 44 -26.46 17.92 9.58
N VAL A 45 -27.59 17.48 9.02
CA VAL A 45 -28.43 16.46 9.66
C VAL A 45 -27.65 15.16 9.81
N LYS A 46 -27.01 14.69 8.74
CA LYS A 46 -26.22 13.45 8.77
C LYS A 46 -24.99 13.55 9.67
N GLN A 47 -24.32 14.70 9.71
CA GLN A 47 -23.19 14.96 10.60
C GLN A 47 -23.60 14.86 12.09
N ARG A 48 -24.83 15.24 12.46
CA ARG A 48 -25.31 15.07 13.84
C ARG A 48 -25.53 13.60 14.21
N GLU A 49 -25.86 12.76 13.23
CA GLU A 49 -26.08 11.32 13.44
C GLU A 49 -24.76 10.53 13.48
N GLU A 50 -23.84 10.83 12.55
CA GLU A 50 -22.61 10.05 12.34
C GLU A 50 -21.34 10.69 12.94
N GLY A 51 -21.38 11.98 13.27
CA GLY A 51 -20.19 12.77 13.63
C GLY A 51 -19.33 13.14 12.41
N GLY A 52 -18.09 13.55 12.66
CA GLY A 52 -17.10 13.88 11.62
C GLY A 52 -17.11 15.34 11.14
N LEU A 53 -16.27 15.65 10.14
CA LEU A 53 -16.14 16.99 9.56
C LEU A 53 -17.19 17.20 8.46
N LEU A 54 -17.80 18.39 8.41
CA LEU A 54 -18.86 18.71 7.43
C LEU A 54 -18.40 18.51 5.98
N GLY A 55 -17.14 18.86 5.67
CA GLY A 55 -16.56 18.66 4.35
C GLY A 55 -16.49 17.20 3.93
N GLU A 56 -16.08 16.31 4.82
CA GLU A 56 -16.01 14.85 4.57
C GLU A 56 -17.39 14.24 4.34
N VAL A 57 -18.40 14.69 5.11
CA VAL A 57 -19.78 14.25 4.93
C VAL A 57 -20.32 14.70 3.58
N LEU A 58 -20.00 15.93 3.15
CA LEU A 58 -20.42 16.47 1.85
C LEU A 58 -19.81 15.72 0.67
N THR A 59 -18.52 15.38 0.72
CA THR A 59 -17.86 14.61 -0.35
C THR A 59 -18.33 13.16 -0.38
N HIS A 60 -18.52 12.52 0.79
CA HIS A 60 -19.06 11.16 0.88
C HIS A 60 -20.49 11.06 0.31
N LEU A 61 -21.34 12.06 0.58
CA LEU A 61 -22.68 12.14 0.01
C LEU A 61 -22.71 12.55 -1.47
N LYS A 62 -21.55 12.84 -2.08
CA LYS A 62 -21.41 13.37 -3.45
C LYS A 62 -22.20 14.67 -3.66
N LEU A 63 -22.32 15.47 -2.61
CA LEU A 63 -23.00 16.76 -2.61
C LEU A 63 -22.04 17.93 -2.87
N CYS A 64 -20.73 17.69 -2.75
CA CYS A 64 -19.65 18.62 -3.03
C CYS A 64 -18.52 17.86 -3.73
N ASP A 65 -17.90 18.49 -4.71
CA ASP A 65 -16.66 17.99 -5.32
C ASP A 65 -15.44 18.29 -4.44
N GLU A 66 -14.39 17.50 -4.58
CA GLU A 66 -13.12 17.67 -3.86
C GLU A 66 -12.44 19.00 -4.19
N ASP A 67 -12.57 19.47 -5.43
CA ASP A 67 -12.05 20.79 -5.84
C ASP A 67 -12.83 21.95 -5.19
N GLN A 68 -14.16 21.80 -5.06
CA GLN A 68 -15.00 22.78 -4.37
C GLN A 68 -14.64 22.85 -2.88
N LEU A 69 -14.43 21.70 -2.24
CA LEU A 69 -14.01 21.62 -0.85
C LEU A 69 -12.62 22.23 -0.64
N ALA A 70 -11.65 21.87 -1.49
CA ALA A 70 -10.28 22.40 -1.42
C ALA A 70 -10.24 23.93 -1.60
N LEU A 71 -11.02 24.46 -2.54
CA LEU A 71 -11.14 25.92 -2.71
C LEU A 71 -11.75 26.60 -1.47
N ALA A 72 -12.81 26.01 -0.90
CA ALA A 72 -13.44 26.56 0.30
C ALA A 72 -12.49 26.56 1.51
N LEU A 73 -11.72 25.49 1.69
CA LEU A 73 -10.69 25.38 2.73
C LEU A 73 -9.58 26.41 2.54
N ALA A 74 -9.11 26.60 1.30
CA ALA A 74 -8.11 27.61 0.98
C ALA A 74 -8.58 29.03 1.33
N LEU A 75 -9.82 29.36 0.96
CA LEU A 75 -10.44 30.66 1.28
C LEU A 75 -10.62 30.85 2.78
N GLN A 76 -11.01 29.79 3.51
CA GLN A 76 -11.20 29.85 4.96
C GLN A 76 -9.88 30.07 5.71
N SER A 77 -8.79 29.50 5.20
CA SER A 77 -7.46 29.55 5.82
C SER A 77 -6.54 30.62 5.25
N GLU A 78 -7.03 31.46 4.34
CA GLU A 78 -6.26 32.51 3.64
C GLU A 78 -5.01 31.99 2.92
N MET A 79 -5.09 30.75 2.42
CA MET A 79 -4.02 30.10 1.67
C MET A 79 -4.29 30.16 0.16
N GLY A 80 -3.23 30.00 -0.63
CA GLY A 80 -3.38 29.82 -2.07
C GLY A 80 -4.13 28.52 -2.39
N TYR A 81 -4.87 28.50 -3.50
CA TYR A 81 -5.50 27.29 -4.05
C TYR A 81 -4.89 26.98 -5.41
N LEU A 82 -4.53 25.70 -5.63
CA LEU A 82 -4.16 25.19 -6.94
C LEU A 82 -5.23 24.23 -7.45
N ARG A 83 -5.87 24.63 -8.55
CA ARG A 83 -6.74 23.74 -9.30
C ARG A 83 -5.93 22.60 -9.90
N ASP A 84 -4.82 22.91 -10.55
CA ASP A 84 -3.96 21.91 -11.17
C ASP A 84 -2.55 22.02 -10.59
N LEU A 85 -2.02 20.87 -10.17
CA LEU A 85 -0.63 20.76 -9.72
C LEU A 85 0.31 20.79 -10.95
N PRO A 86 1.55 21.25 -10.79
CA PRO A 86 2.53 21.20 -11.87
C PRO A 86 2.80 19.77 -12.31
N ARG A 87 3.26 19.60 -13.55
CA ARG A 87 3.56 18.27 -14.07
C ARG A 87 4.62 17.61 -13.20
N ALA A 88 4.49 16.31 -13.00
CA ALA A 88 5.41 15.54 -12.17
C ALA A 88 6.89 15.66 -12.61
N GLU A 89 7.13 15.95 -13.89
CA GLU A 89 8.46 16.19 -14.49
C GLU A 89 9.08 17.53 -14.03
N ASP A 90 8.26 18.53 -13.77
CA ASP A 90 8.69 19.89 -13.38
C ASP A 90 9.03 19.98 -11.89
N ILE A 91 8.65 18.98 -11.09
CA ILE A 91 8.90 18.95 -9.64
C ILE A 91 10.37 18.57 -9.37
N PRO A 92 11.15 19.40 -8.67
CA PRO A 92 12.55 19.12 -8.38
C PRO A 92 12.75 17.81 -7.57
N ILE A 93 13.59 16.91 -8.07
CA ILE A 93 13.94 15.61 -7.45
C ILE A 93 14.46 15.80 -6.02
N GLU A 94 15.30 16.81 -5.81
CA GLU A 94 15.90 17.14 -4.51
C GLU A 94 14.87 17.40 -3.39
N LEU A 95 13.67 17.88 -3.73
CA LEU A 95 12.59 18.12 -2.75
C LEU A 95 11.86 16.81 -2.40
N ILE A 96 11.75 15.92 -3.39
CA ILE A 96 11.04 14.65 -3.28
C ILE A 96 11.89 13.65 -2.47
N GLU A 97 13.21 13.63 -2.67
CA GLU A 97 14.14 12.76 -1.93
C GLU A 97 14.14 13.03 -0.42
N LYS A 98 14.04 14.31 -0.04
CA LYS A 98 14.00 14.74 1.37
C LYS A 98 12.68 14.39 2.06
N LEU A 99 11.60 14.14 1.30
CA LEU A 99 10.29 13.83 1.86
C LEU A 99 9.97 12.34 1.71
N PRO A 100 9.85 11.56 2.80
CA PRO A 100 9.46 10.17 2.69
C PRO A 100 8.05 10.00 2.12
N ILE A 101 7.87 9.13 1.11
CA ILE A 101 6.56 8.93 0.45
C ILE A 101 5.43 8.56 1.42
N ASN A 102 5.72 7.78 2.47
CA ASN A 102 4.71 7.44 3.47
C ASN A 102 4.19 8.69 4.20
N PHE A 103 5.09 9.63 4.50
CA PHE A 103 4.72 10.89 5.12
C PHE A 103 3.89 11.73 4.15
N ALA A 104 4.34 11.86 2.89
CA ALA A 104 3.61 12.55 1.83
C ALA A 104 2.19 12.03 1.65
N ARG A 105 2.00 10.70 1.65
CA ARG A 105 0.70 10.05 1.46
C ARG A 105 -0.20 10.12 2.68
N GLN A 106 0.34 9.84 3.87
CA GLN A 106 -0.45 9.82 5.10
C GLN A 106 -0.92 11.20 5.51
N ARG A 107 -0.07 12.21 5.28
CA ARG A 107 -0.37 13.60 5.60
C ARG A 107 -0.90 14.40 4.41
N LEU A 108 -1.04 13.76 3.25
CA LEU A 108 -1.52 14.36 1.99
C LEU A 108 -0.79 15.66 1.66
N VAL A 109 0.54 15.57 1.60
CA VAL A 109 1.44 16.69 1.30
C VAL A 109 2.43 16.36 0.20
N LEU A 110 2.69 17.31 -0.69
CA LEU A 110 3.66 17.16 -1.77
C LEU A 110 4.38 18.48 -2.06
N PRO A 111 5.72 18.53 -2.01
CA PRO A 111 6.50 19.66 -2.51
C PRO A 111 6.34 19.75 -4.02
N ILE A 112 5.98 20.92 -4.53
CA ILE A 112 5.63 21.12 -5.95
C ILE A 112 6.59 22.06 -6.68
N GLY A 113 7.50 22.72 -5.97
CA GLY A 113 8.48 23.63 -6.55
C GLY A 113 8.90 24.72 -5.58
N ARG A 114 9.45 25.81 -6.11
CA ARG A 114 9.77 27.01 -5.33
C ARG A 114 9.02 28.22 -5.88
N ASP A 115 8.62 29.11 -4.98
CA ASP A 115 8.01 30.39 -5.36
C ASP A 115 9.07 31.41 -5.80
N ALA A 116 8.62 32.60 -6.22
CA ALA A 116 9.50 33.70 -6.62
C ALA A 116 10.42 34.20 -5.48
N ALA A 117 10.04 33.96 -4.22
CA ALA A 117 10.81 34.31 -3.03
C ALA A 117 11.74 33.17 -2.56
N LYS A 118 11.90 32.11 -3.37
CA LYS A 118 12.70 30.90 -3.08
C LYS A 118 12.22 30.07 -1.89
N ARG A 119 10.96 30.20 -1.47
CA ARG A 119 10.33 29.31 -0.49
C ARG A 119 9.82 28.06 -1.19
N VAL A 120 9.85 26.91 -0.53
CA VAL A 120 9.34 25.66 -1.10
C VAL A 120 7.83 25.67 -1.05
N MET A 121 7.19 25.63 -2.22
CA MET A 121 5.73 25.50 -2.31
C MET A 121 5.34 24.06 -2.01
N VAL A 122 4.41 23.87 -1.07
CA VAL A 122 3.94 22.55 -0.63
C VAL A 122 2.43 22.47 -0.83
N ALA A 123 1.99 21.55 -1.69
CA ALA A 123 0.58 21.22 -1.85
C ALA A 123 0.09 20.44 -0.62
N ILE A 124 -1.00 20.86 0.01
CA ILE A 124 -1.60 20.23 1.19
C ILE A 124 -3.11 20.03 0.99
N ALA A 125 -3.67 18.94 1.54
CA ALA A 125 -5.12 18.70 1.52
C ALA A 125 -5.84 19.37 2.71
N ASP A 126 -5.19 19.41 3.88
CA ASP A 126 -5.77 19.93 5.12
C ASP A 126 -4.97 21.15 5.61
N PRO A 127 -5.47 22.39 5.46
CA PRO A 127 -4.81 23.59 5.95
C PRO A 127 -4.84 23.75 7.47
N THR A 128 -5.64 22.96 8.18
CA THR A 128 -5.73 23.00 9.64
C THR A 128 -4.64 22.18 10.34
N ALA A 129 -3.98 21.29 9.59
CA ALA A 129 -2.89 20.44 10.06
C ALA A 129 -1.55 21.20 10.13
N VAL A 130 -1.45 22.20 11.02
CA VAL A 130 -0.26 23.05 11.18
C VAL A 130 0.99 22.22 11.54
N ASP A 131 0.82 21.14 12.31
CA ASP A 131 1.89 20.20 12.67
C ASP A 131 2.56 19.57 11.45
N VAL A 132 1.78 19.34 10.38
CA VAL A 132 2.27 18.78 9.13
C VAL A 132 3.12 19.80 8.37
N ILE A 133 2.65 21.06 8.32
CA ILE A 133 3.36 22.15 7.63
C ILE A 133 4.73 22.36 8.29
N ASP A 134 4.77 22.43 9.62
CA ASP A 134 6.01 22.56 10.40
C ASP A 134 6.94 21.36 10.19
N ALA A 135 6.39 20.13 10.19
CA ALA A 135 7.18 18.92 9.95
C ALA A 135 7.80 18.89 8.55
N VAL A 136 7.08 19.34 7.51
CA VAL A 136 7.63 19.45 6.15
C VAL A 136 8.76 20.47 6.10
N ALA A 137 8.60 21.63 6.75
CA ALA A 137 9.67 22.64 6.82
C ALA A 137 10.95 22.09 7.45
N VAL A 138 10.82 21.30 8.53
CA VAL A 138 11.94 20.62 9.19
C VAL A 138 12.59 19.57 8.28
N LEU A 139 11.79 18.75 7.59
CA LEU A 139 12.31 17.70 6.70
C LEU A 139 13.06 18.28 5.48
N LEU A 140 12.58 19.40 4.94
CA LEU A 140 13.20 20.07 3.81
C LEU A 140 14.39 20.95 4.20
N ALA A 141 14.46 21.34 5.47
CA ALA A 141 15.40 22.32 6.03
C ALA A 141 15.34 23.68 5.30
N GLU A 142 14.15 24.04 4.80
CA GLU A 142 13.90 25.24 3.98
C GLU A 142 12.54 25.85 4.38
N PRO A 143 12.34 27.18 4.25
CA PRO A 143 11.04 27.81 4.50
C PRO A 143 10.02 27.33 3.47
N VAL A 144 8.81 26.99 3.93
CA VAL A 144 7.73 26.45 3.10
C VAL A 144 6.59 27.46 2.93
N GLU A 145 5.94 27.42 1.78
CA GLU A 145 4.68 28.12 1.50
C GLU A 145 3.58 27.07 1.24
N PRO A 146 2.61 26.89 2.15
CA PRO A 146 1.53 25.94 1.97
C PRO A 146 0.52 26.44 0.94
N VAL A 147 0.06 25.54 0.08
CA VAL A 147 -0.95 25.80 -0.95
C VAL A 147 -1.95 24.66 -0.95
N VAL A 148 -3.24 24.96 -0.91
CA VAL A 148 -4.29 23.94 -0.81
C VAL A 148 -4.59 23.37 -2.19
N ALA A 149 -4.71 22.04 -2.26
CA ALA A 149 -5.14 21.33 -3.45
C ALA A 149 -6.02 20.12 -3.06
N SER A 150 -6.77 19.60 -4.03
CA SER A 150 -7.60 18.39 -3.82
C SER A 150 -6.75 17.21 -3.36
N SER A 151 -7.26 16.48 -2.37
CA SER A 151 -6.67 15.24 -1.84
C SER A 151 -6.37 14.22 -2.94
N VAL A 152 -7.31 14.06 -3.89
CA VAL A 152 -7.22 13.16 -5.05
C VAL A 152 -6.05 13.54 -5.96
N LYS A 153 -5.89 14.84 -6.24
CA LYS A 153 -4.81 15.34 -7.11
C LYS A 153 -3.44 15.19 -6.46
N ILE A 154 -3.34 15.44 -5.15
CA ILE A 154 -2.11 15.24 -4.39
C ILE A 154 -1.69 13.77 -4.44
N ILE A 155 -2.61 12.83 -4.20
CA ILE A 155 -2.33 11.39 -4.27
C ILE A 155 -1.87 10.98 -5.67
N ASP A 156 -2.56 11.42 -6.72
CA ASP A 156 -2.19 11.13 -8.11
C ASP A 156 -0.78 11.66 -8.44
N HIS A 157 -0.45 12.87 -8.01
CA HIS A 157 0.88 13.46 -8.23
C HIS A 157 1.97 12.79 -7.41
N ILE A 158 1.70 12.38 -6.16
CA ILE A 158 2.64 11.58 -5.37
C ILE A 158 3.00 10.30 -6.14
N ASN A 159 2.01 9.58 -6.67
CA ASN A 159 2.23 8.33 -7.40
C ASN A 159 3.13 8.54 -8.64
N LYS A 160 2.88 9.61 -9.42
CA LYS A 160 3.67 9.93 -10.62
C LYS A 160 5.11 10.36 -10.27
N THR A 161 5.24 11.23 -9.28
CA THR A 161 6.48 11.91 -8.93
C THR A 161 7.50 10.96 -8.29
N TYR A 162 7.06 10.07 -7.41
CA TYR A 162 7.96 9.10 -6.79
C TYR A 162 8.23 7.86 -7.65
N THR A 163 7.35 7.52 -8.60
CA THR A 163 7.69 6.52 -9.64
C THR A 163 8.87 7.00 -10.48
N ARG A 164 8.88 8.29 -10.85
CA ARG A 164 10.01 8.92 -11.55
C ARG A 164 11.31 8.88 -10.73
N LEU A 165 11.25 9.18 -9.42
CA LEU A 165 12.40 9.09 -8.52
C LEU A 165 13.01 7.67 -8.46
N ARG A 166 12.17 6.63 -8.52
CA ARG A 166 12.66 5.24 -8.53
C ARG A 166 13.40 4.91 -9.84
N GLY A 167 12.83 5.31 -10.98
CA GLY A 167 13.46 5.13 -12.28
C GLY A 167 14.83 5.80 -12.39
N THR A 168 15.02 6.97 -11.76
CA THR A 168 16.34 7.62 -11.72
C THR A 168 17.36 6.85 -10.89
N HIS A 169 16.97 6.27 -9.74
CA HIS A 169 17.88 5.47 -8.92
C HIS A 169 18.25 4.12 -9.56
N GLU A 170 17.39 3.52 -10.37
CA GLU A 170 17.66 2.28 -11.10
C GLU A 170 18.67 2.50 -12.24
N LEU A 171 18.60 3.65 -12.91
CA LEU A 171 19.56 4.07 -13.95
C LEU A 171 20.95 4.39 -13.35
N GLU A 172 21.01 5.03 -12.18
CA GLU A 172 22.26 5.34 -11.49
C GLU A 172 22.95 4.10 -10.89
N ALA A 173 22.17 3.12 -10.41
CA ALA A 173 22.70 1.85 -9.90
C ALA A 173 23.37 1.01 -11.01
N SER A 174 23.02 1.25 -12.27
CA SER A 174 23.57 0.57 -13.45
C SER A 174 24.85 1.22 -14.00
N GLY A 175 25.23 2.41 -13.52
CA GLY A 175 26.33 3.23 -14.04
C GLY A 175 27.71 3.02 -13.41
N LYS A 176 27.88 2.05 -12.50
CA LYS A 176 29.19 1.74 -11.89
C LYS A 176 29.43 0.23 -11.79
N LYS A 177 29.96 -0.35 -12.86
CA LYS A 177 31.01 -1.39 -12.82
C LYS A 177 31.51 -1.65 -14.24
N GLY A 178 32.78 -1.31 -14.46
CA GLY A 178 33.55 -1.80 -15.60
C GLY A 178 33.99 -3.25 -15.37
N ASP A 179 34.18 -3.93 -16.49
CA ASP A 179 34.87 -5.20 -16.74
C ASP A 179 34.69 -6.33 -15.71
N SER A 180 33.75 -7.21 -16.04
CA SER A 180 34.05 -8.65 -16.13
C SER A 180 32.94 -9.33 -16.92
N GLU A 181 33.32 -9.94 -18.05
CA GLU A 181 32.50 -10.82 -18.87
C GLU A 181 32.06 -12.06 -18.07
N GLU A 182 30.74 -12.29 -17.99
CA GLU A 182 30.08 -13.58 -18.25
C GLU A 182 28.54 -13.35 -18.21
N PRO A 183 27.76 -13.90 -19.18
CA PRO A 183 26.33 -13.62 -19.29
C PRO A 183 25.51 -14.69 -18.56
N GLU A 184 24.77 -14.30 -17.52
CA GLU A 184 23.63 -15.09 -17.03
C GLU A 184 22.33 -14.30 -17.24
N GLU A 185 21.51 -14.87 -18.12
CA GLU A 185 20.19 -14.44 -18.54
C GLU A 185 19.21 -14.49 -17.37
N ASP A 186 18.88 -13.35 -16.75
CA ASP A 186 17.65 -13.21 -15.95
C ASP A 186 17.18 -11.74 -15.87
N TYR A 187 16.81 -11.18 -17.02
CA TYR A 187 16.17 -9.85 -17.09
C TYR A 187 14.94 -9.89 -18.01
N GLN A 188 14.03 -10.85 -17.80
CA GLN A 188 12.72 -10.85 -18.46
C GLN A 188 11.61 -11.39 -17.55
N ALA A 189 11.47 -10.81 -16.36
CA ALA A 189 10.27 -10.99 -15.52
C ALA A 189 9.69 -9.66 -15.01
N GLU A 190 10.00 -8.55 -15.69
CA GLU A 190 9.56 -7.19 -15.34
C GLU A 190 8.26 -6.73 -16.03
N GLU A 191 7.63 -7.55 -16.87
CA GLU A 191 6.54 -7.06 -17.75
C GLU A 191 5.14 -7.68 -17.57
N LEU A 192 4.84 -8.42 -16.49
CA LEU A 192 3.54 -9.13 -16.37
C LEU A 192 2.85 -9.10 -14.99
N VAL A 193 3.04 -8.04 -14.19
CA VAL A 193 2.19 -7.80 -13.02
C VAL A 193 1.52 -6.43 -13.13
N ASP A 194 0.80 -6.23 -14.24
CA ASP A 194 0.00 -5.04 -14.42
C ASP A 194 -1.31 -5.14 -13.63
N MET A 195 -1.62 -4.03 -12.97
CA MET A 195 -2.95 -3.57 -12.55
C MET A 195 -3.84 -4.54 -11.77
N LEU A 196 -3.79 -4.41 -10.43
CA LEU A 196 -4.93 -4.11 -9.53
C LEU A 196 -4.47 -4.33 -8.08
N ASP A 197 -3.78 -3.34 -7.53
CA ASP A 197 -3.94 -2.81 -6.17
C ASP A 197 -2.73 -1.94 -5.84
N ALA A 198 -3.01 -0.65 -5.66
CA ALA A 198 -2.06 0.40 -5.41
C ALA A 198 -1.24 0.16 -4.12
N ASN A 199 0.04 0.55 -4.15
CA ASN A 199 0.70 1.44 -3.17
C ASN A 199 2.16 1.10 -2.87
N ASP A 200 2.87 2.14 -2.45
CA ASP A 200 4.08 2.12 -1.61
C ASP A 200 3.92 1.25 -0.38
N GLU A 201 4.05 -0.04 -0.61
CA GLU A 201 4.27 -0.96 0.45
C GLU A 201 5.79 -0.93 0.75
N GLN A 202 6.15 -0.47 1.97
CA GLN A 202 7.52 -0.36 2.50
C GLN A 202 8.42 -1.53 2.07
N PRO A 203 9.78 -1.41 2.05
CA PRO A 203 10.69 -2.50 1.66
C PRO A 203 10.34 -3.87 2.26
N ILE A 204 9.85 -3.86 3.49
CA ILE A 204 9.41 -5.04 4.25
C ILE A 204 8.18 -5.70 3.65
N ILE A 205 7.24 -4.89 3.17
CA ILE A 205 6.03 -5.40 2.57
C ILE A 205 6.31 -5.96 1.17
N ARG A 206 7.07 -5.25 0.33
CA ARG A 206 7.57 -5.81 -0.94
C ARG A 206 8.31 -7.12 -0.70
N TRP A 207 9.13 -7.17 0.34
CA TRP A 207 9.85 -8.37 0.72
C TRP A 207 8.91 -9.51 1.12
N VAL A 208 7.93 -9.28 2.00
CA VAL A 208 6.95 -10.31 2.39
C VAL A 208 6.10 -10.78 1.19
N ASN A 209 5.64 -9.86 0.34
CA ASN A 209 4.90 -10.22 -0.87
C ASN A 209 5.77 -11.06 -1.82
N SER A 210 7.06 -10.69 -1.97
CA SER A 210 8.01 -11.46 -2.80
C SER A 210 8.22 -12.88 -2.28
N LEU A 211 8.20 -13.10 -0.95
CA LEU A 211 8.30 -14.44 -0.38
C LEU A 211 7.11 -15.31 -0.75
N MET A 212 5.89 -14.77 -0.62
CA MET A 212 4.67 -15.52 -0.92
C MET A 212 4.58 -15.85 -2.41
N PHE A 213 4.92 -14.87 -3.27
CA PHE A 213 4.92 -15.07 -4.71
C PHE A 213 5.95 -16.11 -5.14
N GLN A 214 7.19 -16.00 -4.65
CA GLN A 214 8.24 -16.96 -4.95
C GLN A 214 7.87 -18.36 -4.46
N ALA A 215 7.33 -18.50 -3.24
CA ALA A 215 6.88 -19.79 -2.72
C ALA A 215 5.77 -20.42 -3.59
N ALA A 216 4.82 -19.62 -4.08
CA ALA A 216 3.78 -20.09 -4.99
C ALA A 216 4.36 -20.53 -6.35
N ARG A 217 5.28 -19.73 -6.92
CA ARG A 217 5.98 -20.04 -8.18
C ARG A 217 6.80 -21.33 -8.08
N ASP A 218 7.53 -21.48 -6.99
CA ASP A 218 8.40 -22.62 -6.71
C ASP A 218 7.60 -23.84 -6.18
N ARG A 219 6.25 -23.75 -6.14
CA ARG A 219 5.32 -24.79 -5.67
C ARG A 219 5.63 -25.31 -4.26
N ALA A 220 6.05 -24.42 -3.37
CA ALA A 220 6.32 -24.75 -1.98
C ALA A 220 5.02 -25.06 -1.20
N SER A 221 5.05 -26.07 -0.33
CA SER A 221 3.93 -26.42 0.56
C SER A 221 3.86 -25.51 1.78
N ASP A 222 5.01 -25.08 2.30
CA ASP A 222 5.11 -24.26 3.51
C ASP A 222 6.21 -23.19 3.37
N ILE A 223 5.97 -22.01 3.92
CA ILE A 223 6.97 -20.97 4.17
C ILE A 223 7.22 -20.91 5.68
N HIS A 224 8.49 -21.00 6.07
CA HIS A 224 8.94 -20.86 7.44
C HIS A 224 9.75 -19.57 7.56
N ILE A 225 9.33 -18.65 8.44
CA ILE A 225 10.07 -17.43 8.78
C ILE A 225 10.50 -17.56 10.23
N GLU A 226 11.80 -17.70 10.44
CA GLU A 226 12.37 -18.07 11.74
C GLU A 226 13.33 -17.00 12.24
N PRO A 227 13.14 -16.51 13.49
CA PRO A 227 14.11 -15.61 14.10
C PRO A 227 15.35 -16.39 14.53
N GLY A 228 16.47 -16.20 13.83
CA GLY A 228 17.78 -16.64 14.26
C GLY A 228 18.44 -15.63 15.22
N GLU A 229 19.65 -15.95 15.69
CA GLU A 229 20.37 -15.08 16.62
C GLU A 229 20.72 -13.71 16.02
N LYS A 230 21.30 -13.69 14.82
CA LYS A 230 21.77 -12.45 14.15
C LYS A 230 20.86 -11.98 13.02
N GLU A 231 20.06 -12.89 12.48
CA GLU A 231 19.26 -12.66 11.29
C GLU A 231 18.01 -13.53 11.28
N ILE A 232 17.11 -13.19 10.37
CA ILE A 232 15.88 -13.91 10.11
C ILE A 232 16.15 -14.84 8.93
N ILE A 233 15.81 -16.11 9.09
CA ILE A 233 16.01 -17.12 8.05
C ILE A 233 14.64 -17.49 7.50
N VAL A 234 14.50 -17.46 6.18
CA VAL A 234 13.31 -17.92 5.48
C VAL A 234 13.60 -19.23 4.76
N ARG A 235 12.76 -20.24 5.01
CA ARG A 235 12.85 -21.55 4.36
C ARG A 235 11.54 -21.90 3.67
N TYR A 236 11.63 -22.49 2.50
CA TYR A 236 10.49 -23.10 1.81
C TYR A 236 10.55 -24.61 1.97
N ARG A 237 9.39 -25.24 2.16
CA ARG A 237 9.26 -26.69 1.99
C ARG A 237 8.86 -26.98 0.57
N ILE A 238 9.75 -27.59 -0.21
CA ILE A 238 9.52 -27.99 -1.59
C ILE A 238 9.76 -29.50 -1.65
N ASP A 239 8.78 -30.25 -2.15
CA ASP A 239 8.81 -31.71 -2.24
C ASP A 239 9.17 -32.39 -0.90
N GLY A 240 8.64 -31.85 0.20
CA GLY A 240 8.86 -32.35 1.55
C GLY A 240 10.16 -31.88 2.23
N ALA A 241 11.14 -31.37 1.47
CA ALA A 241 12.43 -30.92 1.99
C ALA A 241 12.45 -29.41 2.28
N LEU A 242 13.09 -29.00 3.38
CA LEU A 242 13.29 -27.58 3.71
C LEU A 242 14.51 -27.04 2.97
N ARG A 243 14.33 -25.95 2.21
CA ARG A 243 15.37 -25.24 1.50
C ARG A 243 15.39 -23.79 1.94
N GLU A 244 16.56 -23.26 2.23
CA GLU A 244 16.71 -21.85 2.55
C GLU A 244 16.50 -20.99 1.29
N ALA A 245 15.74 -19.91 1.43
CA ALA A 245 15.34 -19.06 0.31
C ALA A 245 15.84 -17.63 0.46
N LYS A 246 15.77 -17.05 1.67
CA LYS A 246 16.10 -15.64 1.88
C LYS A 246 16.51 -15.38 3.32
N ARG A 247 17.28 -14.30 3.51
CA ARG A 247 17.67 -13.78 4.83
C ARG A 247 17.26 -12.32 4.97
N ALA A 248 17.05 -11.88 6.21
CA ALA A 248 16.84 -10.48 6.53
C ALA A 248 17.51 -10.11 7.87
N PRO A 249 18.03 -8.89 8.02
CA PRO A 249 18.56 -8.42 9.30
C PRO A 249 17.54 -8.53 10.44
N ARG A 250 17.98 -8.97 11.63
CA ARG A 250 17.12 -9.16 12.82
C ARG A 250 16.27 -7.94 13.17
N LYS A 251 16.77 -6.72 12.91
CA LYS A 251 16.05 -5.45 13.14
C LYS A 251 14.68 -5.38 12.46
N PHE A 252 14.45 -6.16 11.40
CA PHE A 252 13.18 -6.16 10.67
C PHE A 252 12.15 -7.17 11.20
N GLN A 253 12.48 -7.96 12.23
CA GLN A 253 11.63 -9.05 12.74
C GLN A 253 10.22 -8.57 13.09
N ASN A 254 10.12 -7.53 13.92
CA ASN A 254 8.82 -7.02 14.37
C ASN A 254 7.96 -6.50 13.22
N ASN A 255 8.58 -5.89 12.21
CA ASN A 255 7.87 -5.34 11.06
C ASN A 255 7.38 -6.44 10.11
N ILE A 256 8.19 -7.50 9.90
CA ILE A 256 7.79 -8.68 9.11
C ILE A 256 6.63 -9.39 9.79
N VAL A 257 6.72 -9.63 11.10
CA VAL A 257 5.65 -10.25 11.89
C VAL A 257 4.38 -9.42 11.85
N ALA A 258 4.48 -8.10 12.08
CA ALA A 258 3.33 -7.21 12.00
C ALA A 258 2.67 -7.24 10.62
N ARG A 259 3.47 -7.23 9.54
CA ARG A 259 2.94 -7.31 8.17
C ARG A 259 2.18 -8.61 7.93
N VAL A 260 2.76 -9.75 8.31
CA VAL A 260 2.06 -11.03 8.17
C VAL A 260 0.77 -11.06 8.99
N LYS A 261 0.79 -10.56 10.24
CA LYS A 261 -0.40 -10.48 11.10
C LYS A 261 -1.51 -9.61 10.51
N ILE A 262 -1.16 -8.47 9.92
CA ILE A 262 -2.12 -7.60 9.21
C ILE A 262 -2.77 -8.37 8.06
N MET A 263 -1.96 -9.06 7.24
CA MET A 263 -2.46 -9.80 6.08
C MET A 263 -3.41 -10.94 6.49
N SER A 264 -3.17 -11.56 7.65
CA SER A 264 -3.94 -12.70 8.14
C SER A 264 -5.05 -12.35 9.14
N GLY A 265 -5.27 -11.06 9.43
CA GLY A 265 -6.29 -10.59 10.38
C GLY A 265 -5.99 -10.90 11.85
N LEU A 266 -4.71 -11.03 12.21
CA LEU A 266 -4.25 -11.36 13.56
C LEU A 266 -3.98 -10.10 14.42
N ASN A 267 -3.99 -10.28 15.74
CA ASN A 267 -3.71 -9.20 16.67
C ASN A 267 -2.20 -8.91 16.75
N ILE A 268 -1.79 -7.73 16.30
CA ILE A 268 -0.40 -7.26 16.25
C ILE A 268 0.18 -7.01 17.65
N ALA A 269 -0.65 -6.54 18.58
CA ALA A 269 -0.24 -6.20 19.94
C ALA A 269 0.03 -7.44 20.79
N GLU A 270 -0.68 -8.54 20.54
CA GLU A 270 -0.47 -9.80 21.24
C GLU A 270 0.70 -10.58 20.62
N LYS A 271 1.69 -10.92 21.43
CA LYS A 271 2.94 -11.60 21.02
C LYS A 271 3.30 -12.80 21.91
N ARG A 272 2.53 -13.03 22.97
CA ARG A 272 2.82 -14.02 24.02
C ARG A 272 2.07 -15.34 23.81
N LEU A 273 1.05 -15.33 22.97
CA LEU A 273 0.23 -16.49 22.65
C LEU A 273 0.34 -16.84 21.17
N PRO A 274 0.32 -18.14 20.80
CA PRO A 274 0.16 -18.54 19.41
C PRO A 274 -1.12 -17.97 18.78
N GLN A 275 -1.08 -17.67 17.49
CA GLN A 275 -2.22 -17.17 16.73
C GLN A 275 -2.31 -17.85 15.37
N ASP A 276 -3.54 -18.12 14.93
CA ASP A 276 -3.85 -18.75 13.65
C ASP A 276 -4.74 -17.85 12.81
N GLY A 277 -4.38 -17.68 11.54
CA GLY A 277 -5.09 -16.81 10.60
C GLY A 277 -5.10 -17.39 9.19
N ARG A 278 -5.76 -16.67 8.28
CA ARG A 278 -5.82 -17.05 6.87
C ARG A 278 -5.59 -15.85 5.98
N ILE A 279 -4.91 -16.06 4.85
CA ILE A 279 -4.72 -15.07 3.80
C ILE A 279 -5.28 -15.65 2.53
N ARG A 280 -6.20 -14.94 1.88
CA ARG A 280 -6.71 -15.29 0.55
C ARG A 280 -6.25 -14.25 -0.42
N ARG A 281 -5.51 -14.65 -1.45
CA ARG A 281 -5.09 -13.75 -2.53
C ARG A 281 -4.99 -14.49 -3.85
N LYS A 282 -5.19 -13.74 -4.92
CA LYS A 282 -4.92 -14.17 -6.28
C LYS A 282 -3.44 -13.93 -6.59
N MET A 283 -2.72 -14.96 -6.98
CA MET A 283 -1.29 -14.92 -7.33
C MET A 283 -1.07 -15.68 -8.64
N ALA A 284 -0.40 -15.04 -9.61
CA ALA A 284 -0.15 -15.63 -10.94
C ALA A 284 -1.43 -16.21 -11.60
N GLY A 285 -2.56 -15.49 -11.47
CA GLY A 285 -3.86 -15.89 -12.02
C GLY A 285 -4.61 -16.97 -11.23
N LYS A 286 -4.02 -17.58 -10.19
CA LYS A 286 -4.65 -18.61 -9.34
C LYS A 286 -5.07 -18.05 -7.99
N ASP A 287 -6.17 -18.55 -7.44
CA ASP A 287 -6.56 -18.26 -6.06
C ASP A 287 -5.77 -19.15 -5.10
N VAL A 288 -4.92 -18.53 -4.28
CA VAL A 288 -4.11 -19.21 -3.27
C VAL A 288 -4.72 -18.93 -1.89
N ASP A 289 -5.05 -20.00 -1.16
CA ASP A 289 -5.52 -19.93 0.23
C ASP A 289 -4.37 -20.32 1.14
N MET A 290 -3.95 -19.40 2.01
CA MET A 290 -2.81 -19.60 2.90
C MET A 290 -3.28 -19.67 4.34
N ARG A 291 -2.83 -20.69 5.07
CA ARG A 291 -3.01 -20.77 6.53
C ARG A 291 -1.76 -20.28 7.23
N VAL A 292 -1.91 -19.32 8.12
CA VAL A 292 -0.80 -18.68 8.82
C VAL A 292 -0.89 -19.04 10.29
N ALA A 293 0.23 -19.47 10.86
CA ALA A 293 0.39 -19.66 12.30
C ALA A 293 1.58 -18.83 12.78
N THR A 294 1.40 -18.09 13.88
CA THR A 294 2.49 -17.43 14.61
C THR A 294 2.65 -18.08 15.97
N ALA A 295 3.88 -18.25 16.43
CA ALA A 295 4.17 -18.78 17.76
C ALA A 295 5.33 -18.02 18.41
N PRO A 296 5.23 -17.65 19.70
CA PRO A 296 6.32 -17.02 20.42
C PRO A 296 7.52 -17.97 20.55
N THR A 297 8.72 -17.44 20.38
CA THR A 297 9.99 -18.13 20.65
C THR A 297 10.93 -17.19 21.43
N ALA A 298 12.06 -17.70 21.91
CA ALA A 298 13.08 -16.88 22.58
C ALA A 298 13.61 -15.74 21.67
N GLY A 299 13.61 -15.94 20.35
CA GLY A 299 14.09 -14.97 19.35
C GLY A 299 13.03 -13.98 18.84
N GLY A 300 11.79 -14.05 19.31
CA GLY A 300 10.64 -13.37 18.74
C GLY A 300 9.65 -14.38 18.15
N GLU A 301 8.70 -13.92 17.34
CA GLU A 301 7.66 -14.82 16.81
C GLU A 301 8.16 -15.59 15.59
N ARG A 302 8.02 -16.92 15.61
CA ARG A 302 8.15 -17.76 14.42
C ARG A 302 6.84 -17.71 13.64
N ILE A 303 6.93 -17.68 12.32
CA ILE A 303 5.78 -17.73 11.42
C ILE A 303 5.88 -18.98 10.56
N THR A 304 4.76 -19.66 10.38
CA THR A 304 4.61 -20.74 9.39
C THR A 304 3.39 -20.44 8.54
N ILE A 305 3.56 -20.46 7.21
CA ILE A 305 2.49 -20.21 6.24
C ILE A 305 2.36 -21.45 5.36
N ARG A 306 1.22 -22.12 5.41
CA ARG A 306 0.92 -23.25 4.52
C ARG A 306 0.14 -22.76 3.32
N LEU A 307 0.66 -23.04 2.13
CA LEU A 307 -0.01 -22.73 0.86
C LEU A 307 -0.94 -23.90 0.53
N LEU A 308 -2.22 -23.59 0.32
CA LEU A 308 -3.21 -24.53 -0.18
C LEU A 308 -3.58 -24.09 -1.59
N ASP A 309 -3.23 -24.93 -2.57
CA ASP A 309 -3.74 -24.76 -3.93
C ASP A 309 -5.23 -25.15 -3.92
N ARG A 310 -6.11 -24.16 -4.14
CA ARG A 310 -7.55 -24.41 -4.28
C ARG A 310 -7.92 -24.98 -5.64
N SER A 311 -6.99 -25.07 -6.58
CA SER A 311 -7.10 -26.08 -7.64
C SER A 311 -6.82 -27.45 -7.02
N SER A 312 -7.66 -27.85 -6.07
CA SER A 312 -7.94 -29.25 -5.83
C SER A 312 -8.48 -29.78 -7.13
N VAL A 313 -7.58 -30.27 -7.99
CA VAL A 313 -7.93 -31.27 -8.97
C VAL A 313 -8.72 -32.29 -8.17
N LEU A 314 -10.03 -32.38 -8.43
CA LEU A 314 -10.80 -33.54 -8.02
C LEU A 314 -10.17 -34.70 -8.77
N LEU A 315 -9.13 -35.28 -8.20
CA LEU A 315 -8.47 -36.45 -8.75
C LEU A 315 -9.51 -37.55 -8.72
N GLY A 316 -9.82 -38.11 -9.89
CA GLY A 316 -10.58 -39.34 -9.93
C GLY A 316 -9.81 -40.40 -9.16
N LEU A 317 -10.51 -41.36 -8.55
CA LEU A 317 -9.87 -42.49 -7.89
C LEU A 317 -8.78 -43.19 -8.74
N PRO A 318 -8.90 -43.28 -10.09
CA PRO A 318 -7.82 -43.80 -10.95
C PRO A 318 -6.56 -42.93 -11.00
N ASP A 319 -6.68 -41.61 -10.82
CA ASP A 319 -5.60 -40.63 -10.97
C ASP A 319 -4.71 -40.55 -9.72
N ILE A 320 -5.13 -41.17 -8.62
CA ILE A 320 -4.44 -41.18 -7.30
C ILE A 320 -3.25 -42.17 -7.29
N GLY A 321 -3.10 -43.01 -8.33
CA GLY A 321 -1.95 -43.91 -8.48
C GLY A 321 -2.12 -45.31 -7.90
N PHE A 322 -3.36 -45.77 -7.70
CA PHE A 322 -3.62 -47.16 -7.31
C PHE A 322 -3.27 -48.13 -8.43
N ALA A 323 -2.69 -49.28 -8.08
CA ALA A 323 -2.63 -50.42 -8.98
C ALA A 323 -4.06 -50.91 -9.32
N THR A 324 -4.24 -51.48 -10.51
CA THR A 324 -5.57 -51.82 -11.06
C THR A 324 -6.37 -52.73 -10.14
N ASP A 325 -5.73 -53.70 -9.49
CA ASP A 325 -6.34 -54.61 -8.52
C ASP A 325 -6.81 -53.88 -7.24
N GLN A 326 -5.98 -52.99 -6.68
CA GLN A 326 -6.31 -52.18 -5.50
C GLN A 326 -7.46 -51.22 -5.77
N LEU A 327 -7.48 -50.61 -6.96
CA LEU A 327 -8.56 -49.72 -7.37
C LEU A 327 -9.92 -50.44 -7.42
N GLN A 328 -9.96 -51.69 -7.89
CA GLN A 328 -11.18 -52.49 -7.90
C GLN A 328 -11.65 -52.83 -6.48
N ILE A 329 -10.72 -53.16 -5.58
CA ILE A 329 -11.03 -53.41 -4.17
C ILE A 329 -11.67 -52.17 -3.55
N ILE A 330 -11.05 -50.99 -3.70
CA ILE A 330 -11.59 -49.74 -3.15
C ILE A 330 -12.97 -49.44 -3.73
N ARG A 331 -13.15 -49.54 -5.07
CA ARG A 331 -14.45 -49.36 -5.73
C ARG A 331 -15.54 -50.27 -5.17
N SER A 332 -15.20 -51.54 -4.91
CA SER A 332 -16.15 -52.50 -4.33
C SER A 332 -16.52 -52.18 -2.88
N VAL A 333 -15.61 -51.58 -2.11
CA VAL A 333 -15.81 -51.24 -0.70
C VAL A 333 -16.63 -49.95 -0.57
N ILE A 334 -16.32 -48.90 -1.34
CA ILE A 334 -17.05 -47.62 -1.31
C ILE A 334 -18.49 -47.74 -1.82
N ALA A 335 -18.79 -48.75 -2.64
CA ALA A 335 -20.14 -49.00 -3.17
C ALA A 335 -21.04 -49.81 -2.21
N ARG A 336 -20.52 -50.26 -1.06
CA ARG A 336 -21.32 -51.01 -0.07
C ARG A 336 -22.35 -50.09 0.59
N PRO A 337 -23.57 -50.58 0.88
CA PRO A 337 -24.65 -49.73 1.42
C PRO A 337 -24.38 -49.22 2.84
N HIS A 338 -23.47 -49.85 3.58
CA HIS A 338 -23.09 -49.53 4.96
C HIS A 338 -21.74 -50.16 5.33
N GLY A 339 -20.97 -49.50 6.17
CA GLY A 339 -19.67 -49.93 6.67
C GLY A 339 -18.76 -48.76 7.04
N ILE A 340 -17.67 -49.02 7.77
CA ILE A 340 -16.64 -48.03 8.09
C ILE A 340 -15.41 -48.32 7.23
N MET A 341 -14.91 -47.31 6.52
CA MET A 341 -13.65 -47.36 5.80
C MET A 341 -12.67 -46.39 6.46
N LEU A 342 -11.53 -46.91 6.90
CA LEU A 342 -10.48 -46.11 7.55
C LEU A 342 -9.35 -45.86 6.56
N VAL A 343 -9.13 -44.59 6.23
CA VAL A 343 -7.93 -44.14 5.53
C VAL A 343 -6.95 -43.68 6.60
N THR A 344 -5.78 -44.32 6.66
CA THR A 344 -4.79 -44.08 7.70
C THR A 344 -3.43 -43.80 7.06
N GLY A 345 -2.69 -42.91 7.69
CA GLY A 345 -1.35 -42.51 7.29
C GLY A 345 -0.86 -41.34 8.13
N PRO A 346 0.45 -41.01 8.10
CA PRO A 346 1.00 -39.85 8.79
C PRO A 346 0.50 -38.53 8.17
N THR A 347 0.79 -37.41 8.84
CA THR A 347 0.40 -36.08 8.33
C THR A 347 1.01 -35.82 6.94
N GLY A 348 0.16 -35.73 5.91
CA GLY A 348 0.55 -35.44 4.52
C GLY A 348 0.73 -36.66 3.61
N SER A 349 0.32 -37.86 4.04
CA SER A 349 0.25 -39.08 3.21
C SER A 349 -1.09 -39.30 2.52
#